data_AF-K3X3D0-F1
#
_entry.id   AF-K3X3D0-F1
#
_cell.length_a   1.000
_cell.length_b   1.000
_cell.length_c   1.000
_cell.angle_alpha   90.00
_cell.angle_beta   90.00
_cell.angle_gamma   90.00
#
_symmetry.space_group_name_H-M   'P 1'
#
loop_
_entity.id
_entity.type
_entity.pdbx_description
1 polymer ?
#
loop_
_entity_poly.entity_id
_entity_poly.type
_entity_poly.pdbx_seq_one_letter_code
_entity_poly.pdbx_strand_id
1 'polypeptide(L)'
;MEITWTETSRELMIREGEDGCIDPSIMHQRFLRKTSSGLQIESNGVTFTEFREGDPDAVGFNERMDSAILVAHYVDNDELYPYSPKERLRQDITAAVTVKAYPIKTNKKKKLRTSVYDPQVSDATADNEFVVVFTRSLYMTLHHSEILMPSDIENELKVGSSFCYDTMLKSVIDLVHHATLNERN
;
A
#
# COMPACT_ATOMS: atom_id res chain seq x y z
N MET A 1 -0.66 -5.95 -9.02
CA MET A 1 -0.43 -6.47 -7.65
C MET A 1 -0.03 -7.95 -7.66
N GLU A 2 -0.73 -8.84 -8.38
CA GLU A 2 -0.41 -10.28 -8.46
C GLU A 2 1.08 -10.61 -8.72
N ILE A 3 1.67 -10.03 -9.77
CA ILE A 3 3.06 -10.31 -10.17
C ILE A 3 4.04 -9.93 -9.05
N THR A 4 3.95 -8.68 -8.56
CA THR A 4 4.76 -8.20 -7.43
C THR A 4 4.59 -9.07 -6.20
N TRP A 5 3.38 -9.59 -5.99
CA TRP A 5 3.08 -10.46 -4.86
C TRP A 5 3.79 -11.81 -5.01
N THR A 6 3.67 -12.46 -6.15
CA THR A 6 4.38 -13.72 -6.45
C THR A 6 5.90 -13.57 -6.38
N GLU A 7 6.46 -12.50 -6.95
CA GLU A 7 7.92 -12.28 -6.98
C GLU A 7 8.50 -12.08 -5.58
N THR A 8 7.79 -11.34 -4.73
CA THR A 8 8.28 -10.95 -3.41
C THR A 8 8.00 -12.07 -2.38
N SER A 9 6.88 -12.80 -2.49
CA SER A 9 6.53 -13.89 -1.56
C SER A 9 7.23 -15.21 -1.92
N ARG A 10 7.60 -15.39 -3.19
CA ARG A 10 8.04 -16.67 -3.78
C ARG A 10 6.99 -17.78 -3.73
N GLU A 11 5.75 -17.44 -3.39
CA GLU A 11 4.58 -18.29 -3.49
C GLU A 11 3.78 -17.89 -4.72
N LEU A 12 3.25 -18.87 -5.46
CA LEU A 12 2.46 -18.56 -6.63
C LEU A 12 1.14 -17.92 -6.20
N MET A 13 0.97 -16.65 -6.56
CA MET A 13 -0.29 -15.93 -6.50
C MET A 13 -0.93 -15.97 -7.87
N ILE A 14 -2.20 -16.35 -7.92
CA ILE A 14 -3.03 -16.31 -9.12
C ILE A 14 -4.18 -15.36 -8.83
N ARG A 15 -4.44 -14.43 -9.73
CA ARG A 15 -5.68 -13.65 -9.67
C ARG A 15 -6.81 -14.41 -10.37
N GLU A 16 -7.90 -14.62 -9.67
CA GLU A 16 -9.12 -15.23 -10.22
C GLU A 16 -10.16 -14.13 -10.51
N GLY A 17 -10.86 -14.19 -11.66
CA GLY A 17 -11.92 -13.25 -12.02
C GLY A 17 -11.50 -12.12 -12.98
N GLU A 18 -12.49 -11.49 -13.60
CA GLU A 18 -12.30 -10.42 -14.60
C GLU A 18 -12.23 -9.03 -13.95
N ASP A 19 -11.37 -8.15 -14.50
CA ASP A 19 -11.31 -6.74 -14.15
C ASP A 19 -12.48 -5.99 -14.80
N GLY A 20 -13.63 -6.01 -14.13
CA GLY A 20 -14.85 -5.34 -14.58
C GLY A 20 -15.10 -3.98 -13.94
N CYS A 21 -14.09 -3.32 -13.35
CA CYS A 21 -14.35 -2.05 -12.66
C CYS A 21 -14.27 -0.84 -13.60
N ILE A 22 -15.35 -0.06 -13.63
CA ILE A 22 -15.46 1.19 -14.40
C ILE A 22 -14.62 2.31 -13.74
N ASP A 23 -14.46 2.26 -12.42
CA ASP A 23 -13.76 3.28 -11.65
C ASP A 23 -12.35 2.80 -11.27
N PRO A 24 -11.27 3.48 -11.71
CA PRO A 24 -9.90 3.07 -11.39
C PRO A 24 -9.55 3.19 -9.90
N SER A 25 -10.36 3.92 -9.12
CA SER A 25 -10.18 4.05 -7.68
C SER A 25 -10.72 2.85 -6.90
N ILE A 26 -11.50 1.98 -7.54
CA ILE A 26 -12.12 0.79 -6.96
C ILE A 26 -11.56 -0.45 -7.65
N MET A 27 -11.20 -1.46 -6.87
CA MET A 27 -10.65 -2.70 -7.41
C MET A 27 -11.15 -3.90 -6.62
N HIS A 28 -11.88 -4.79 -7.29
CA HIS A 28 -12.21 -6.10 -6.75
C HIS A 28 -11.08 -7.08 -7.03
N GLN A 29 -10.70 -7.87 -6.02
CA GLN A 29 -9.55 -8.74 -6.07
C GLN A 29 -9.88 -10.07 -5.43
N ARG A 30 -9.77 -11.13 -6.22
CA ARG A 30 -9.77 -12.50 -5.73
C ARG A 30 -8.41 -13.09 -6.01
N PHE A 31 -7.73 -13.53 -4.98
CA PHE A 31 -6.42 -14.14 -5.10
C PHE A 31 -6.47 -15.57 -4.60
N LEU A 32 -5.75 -16.44 -5.31
CA LEU A 32 -5.43 -17.78 -4.87
C LEU A 32 -3.92 -17.87 -4.68
N ARG A 33 -3.51 -18.16 -3.45
CA ARG A 33 -2.13 -18.42 -3.07
C ARG A 33 -1.92 -19.91 -2.92
N LYS A 34 -0.89 -20.45 -3.54
CA LYS A 34 -0.47 -21.83 -3.31
C LYS A 34 0.81 -21.85 -2.47
N THR A 35 0.72 -22.45 -1.28
CA THR A 35 1.84 -22.53 -0.35
C THR A 35 2.79 -23.66 -0.75
N SER A 36 3.95 -23.73 -0.08
CA SER A 36 4.95 -24.79 -0.30
C SER A 36 4.45 -26.19 0.07
N SER A 37 3.54 -26.31 1.05
CA SER A 37 2.86 -27.58 1.37
C SER A 37 1.80 -27.99 0.34
N GLY A 38 1.52 -27.13 -0.65
CA GLY A 38 0.52 -27.36 -1.68
C GLY A 38 -0.89 -26.90 -1.30
N LEU A 39 -1.05 -26.32 -0.10
CA LEU A 39 -2.31 -25.76 0.37
C LEU A 39 -2.72 -24.56 -0.47
N GLN A 40 -4.02 -24.46 -0.70
CA GLN A 40 -4.62 -23.33 -1.40
C GLN A 40 -5.27 -22.39 -0.38
N ILE A 41 -4.84 -21.15 -0.39
CA ILE A 41 -5.34 -20.08 0.46
C ILE A 41 -5.93 -19.02 -0.47
N GLU A 42 -7.24 -18.84 -0.42
CA GLU A 42 -7.93 -17.80 -1.15
C GLU A 42 -8.19 -16.56 -0.31
N SER A 43 -8.32 -15.43 -1.00
CA SER A 43 -8.81 -14.17 -0.46
C SER A 43 -9.76 -13.51 -1.45
N ASN A 44 -10.72 -12.75 -0.95
CA ASN A 44 -11.71 -12.06 -1.77
C ASN A 44 -12.04 -10.71 -1.14
N GLY A 45 -11.60 -9.62 -1.78
CA GLY A 45 -11.80 -8.29 -1.23
C GLY A 45 -11.84 -7.18 -2.26
N VAL A 46 -12.37 -6.05 -1.82
CA VAL A 46 -12.46 -4.82 -2.60
C VAL A 46 -11.57 -3.77 -1.96
N THR A 47 -10.81 -3.09 -2.80
CA THR A 47 -9.97 -1.96 -2.41
C THR A 47 -10.55 -0.67 -3.00
N PHE A 48 -10.57 0.36 -2.18
CA PHE A 48 -10.93 1.73 -2.53
C PHE A 48 -9.72 2.61 -2.30
N THR A 49 -9.48 3.54 -3.21
CA THR A 49 -8.36 4.49 -3.11
C THR A 49 -8.85 5.90 -3.36
N GLU A 50 -8.26 6.88 -2.70
CA GLU A 50 -8.52 8.28 -2.97
C GLU A 50 -7.22 9.05 -2.77
N PHE A 51 -6.89 9.90 -3.74
CA PHE A 51 -5.80 10.87 -3.61
C PHE A 51 -6.40 12.28 -3.54
N ARG A 52 -5.88 13.10 -2.65
CA ARG A 52 -6.25 14.49 -2.46
C ARG A 52 -5.00 15.35 -2.51
N GLU A 53 -4.97 16.24 -3.49
CA GLU A 53 -3.97 17.30 -3.54
C GLU A 53 -4.21 18.28 -2.38
N GLY A 54 -3.12 18.72 -1.76
CA GLY A 54 -3.17 19.75 -0.73
C GLY A 54 -3.53 21.11 -1.31
N ASP A 55 -4.36 21.88 -0.60
CA ASP A 55 -4.67 23.27 -0.94
C ASP A 55 -3.71 24.21 -0.16
N PRO A 56 -2.74 24.88 -0.82
CA PRO A 56 -1.79 25.77 -0.16
C PRO A 56 -2.45 26.90 0.64
N ASP A 57 -3.66 27.30 0.26
CA ASP A 57 -4.41 28.41 0.83
C ASP A 57 -5.33 27.98 1.98
N ALA A 58 -5.56 26.68 2.17
CA ALA A 58 -6.42 26.15 3.23
C ALA A 58 -5.92 26.56 4.63
N VAL A 59 -6.83 26.76 5.58
CA VAL A 59 -6.44 27.17 6.95
C VAL A 59 -5.97 25.97 7.79
N GLY A 60 -6.48 24.77 7.49
CA GLY A 60 -6.12 23.54 8.19
C GLY A 60 -4.77 22.97 7.76
N PHE A 61 -3.90 22.62 8.72
CA PHE A 61 -2.59 22.00 8.43
C PHE A 61 -2.69 20.70 7.62
N ASN A 62 -3.74 19.90 7.84
CA ASN A 62 -3.97 18.66 7.11
C ASN A 62 -4.54 18.88 5.70
N GLU A 63 -5.17 20.02 5.44
CA GLU A 63 -5.80 20.35 4.15
C GLU A 63 -4.79 20.94 3.17
N ARG A 64 -3.68 21.48 3.69
CA ARG A 64 -2.56 22.01 2.90
C ARG A 64 -1.64 20.96 2.29
N MET A 65 -1.86 19.68 2.57
CA MET A 65 -0.91 18.61 2.28
C MET A 65 -1.52 17.55 1.39
N ASP A 66 -0.71 17.08 0.45
CA ASP A 66 -1.05 15.91 -0.34
C ASP A 66 -1.26 14.71 0.57
N SER A 67 -2.36 14.02 0.34
CA SER A 67 -2.70 12.81 1.08
C SER A 67 -3.38 11.78 0.20
N ALA A 68 -3.08 10.52 0.48
CA ALA A 68 -3.75 9.39 -0.13
C ALA A 68 -4.35 8.50 0.95
N ILE A 69 -5.52 7.93 0.68
CA ILE A 69 -6.16 6.93 1.51
C ILE A 69 -6.39 5.69 0.67
N LEU A 70 -6.11 4.53 1.24
CA LEU A 70 -6.49 3.23 0.70
C LEU A 70 -7.26 2.48 1.78
N VAL A 71 -8.43 1.95 1.43
CA VAL A 71 -9.24 1.11 2.31
C VAL A 71 -9.50 -0.21 1.59
N ALA A 72 -9.22 -1.32 2.25
CA ALA A 72 -9.51 -2.65 1.75
C ALA A 72 -10.45 -3.37 2.71
N HIS A 73 -11.44 -4.07 2.19
CA HIS A 73 -12.32 -4.93 2.98
C HIS A 73 -12.71 -6.17 2.19
N TYR A 74 -12.99 -7.26 2.89
CA TYR A 74 -13.31 -8.53 2.25
C TYR A 74 -14.79 -8.62 1.87
N VAL A 75 -15.09 -9.47 0.89
CA VAL A 75 -16.46 -9.75 0.44
C VAL A 75 -17.01 -10.94 1.20
N ASP A 76 -17.78 -10.69 2.27
CA ASP A 76 -18.25 -11.76 3.16
C ASP A 76 -19.11 -12.82 2.44
N ASN A 77 -20.08 -12.37 1.63
CA ASN A 77 -20.94 -13.23 0.82
C ASN A 77 -20.73 -12.97 -0.67
N ASP A 78 -20.33 -14.00 -1.41
CA ASP A 78 -20.11 -13.97 -2.85
C ASP A 78 -20.93 -15.10 -3.49
N GLU A 79 -22.02 -14.72 -4.18
CA GLU A 79 -22.89 -15.67 -4.87
C GLU A 79 -22.28 -16.17 -6.18
N LEU A 80 -21.39 -15.39 -6.79
CA LEU A 80 -20.81 -15.71 -8.10
C LEU A 80 -19.69 -16.74 -7.96
N TYR A 81 -18.90 -16.64 -6.89
CA TYR A 81 -17.97 -17.69 -6.52
C TYR A 81 -17.90 -17.86 -5.00
N PRO A 82 -18.72 -18.76 -4.44
CA PRO A 82 -18.80 -18.98 -3.01
C PRO A 82 -17.52 -19.65 -2.47
N TYR A 83 -17.21 -19.35 -1.20
CA TYR A 83 -16.10 -19.99 -0.51
C TYR A 83 -16.36 -21.50 -0.31
N SER A 84 -15.37 -22.33 -0.67
CA SER A 84 -15.38 -23.79 -0.49
C SER A 84 -14.45 -24.22 0.66
N PRO A 85 -14.95 -24.35 1.91
CA PRO A 85 -14.13 -24.64 3.10
C PRO A 85 -13.51 -26.05 3.12
N LYS A 86 -13.92 -26.92 2.19
CA LYS A 86 -13.38 -28.27 2.03
C LYS A 86 -12.19 -28.32 1.07
N GLU A 87 -12.07 -27.32 0.20
CA GLU A 87 -11.08 -27.31 -0.88
C GLU A 87 -9.99 -26.27 -0.62
N ARG A 88 -10.35 -25.13 -0.01
CA ARG A 88 -9.44 -24.01 0.19
C ARG A 88 -9.56 -23.46 1.61
N LEU A 89 -8.48 -22.87 2.10
CA LEU A 89 -8.55 -21.95 3.23
C LEU A 89 -8.92 -20.57 2.73
N ARG A 90 -9.63 -19.81 3.57
CA ARG A 90 -9.91 -18.42 3.27
C ARG A 90 -9.30 -17.51 4.33
N GLN A 91 -8.39 -16.65 3.86
CA GLN A 91 -7.69 -15.67 4.67
C GLN A 91 -7.88 -14.28 4.06
N ASP A 92 -8.60 -13.44 4.77
CA ASP A 92 -9.04 -12.14 4.29
C ASP A 92 -8.42 -10.99 5.08
N ILE A 93 -8.44 -9.80 4.47
CA ILE A 93 -7.83 -8.60 5.00
C ILE A 93 -8.87 -7.48 5.07
N THR A 94 -8.92 -6.81 6.22
CA THR A 94 -9.49 -5.47 6.36
C THR A 94 -8.36 -4.50 6.66
N ALA A 95 -8.20 -3.46 5.85
CA ALA A 95 -7.11 -2.52 5.97
C ALA A 95 -7.57 -1.07 5.78
N ALA A 96 -6.93 -0.16 6.48
CA ALA A 96 -6.97 1.26 6.18
C ALA A 96 -5.53 1.79 6.19
N VAL A 97 -5.14 2.44 5.11
CA VAL A 97 -3.82 3.01 4.90
C VAL A 97 -3.97 4.48 4.56
N THR A 98 -3.10 5.31 5.13
CA THR A 98 -3.02 6.73 4.81
C THR A 98 -1.57 7.11 4.56
N VAL A 99 -1.34 7.82 3.46
CA VAL A 99 -0.05 8.38 3.08
C VAL A 99 -0.17 9.90 3.13
N LYS A 100 0.76 10.58 3.79
CA LYS A 100 0.79 12.04 3.88
C LYS A 100 2.20 12.57 3.67
N ALA A 101 2.34 13.63 2.88
CA ALA A 101 3.61 14.32 2.68
C ALA A 101 3.69 15.58 3.56
N TYR A 102 4.71 15.67 4.41
CA TYR A 102 4.94 16.81 5.29
C TYR A 102 6.22 17.54 4.89
N PRO A 103 6.20 18.86 4.60
CA PRO A 103 7.40 19.61 4.26
C PRO A 103 8.31 19.76 5.48
N ILE A 104 9.61 19.53 5.26
CA ILE A 104 10.67 19.77 6.23
C ILE A 104 11.16 21.20 6.05
N LYS A 105 11.00 22.02 7.08
CA LYS A 105 11.70 23.32 7.13
C LYS A 105 13.15 23.07 7.47
N THR A 106 14.02 22.96 6.47
CA THR A 106 15.46 22.90 6.72
C THR A 106 15.92 24.25 7.28
N ASN A 107 16.43 24.27 8.51
CA ASN A 107 17.03 25.46 9.12
C ASN A 107 18.42 25.74 8.49
N LYS A 108 18.51 25.99 7.18
CA LYS A 108 19.75 26.39 6.49
C LYS A 108 20.14 27.85 6.76
N LYS A 109 19.57 28.53 7.77
CA LYS A 109 19.98 29.89 8.17
C LYS A 109 20.97 29.85 9.32
N LYS A 110 22.23 29.46 9.04
CA LYS A 110 23.39 29.81 9.91
C LYS A 110 24.76 29.68 9.25
N LYS A 111 24.92 29.94 7.94
CA LYS A 111 26.24 30.24 7.34
C LYS A 111 26.11 31.19 6.14
N LEU A 112 25.88 32.48 6.39
CA LEU A 112 26.43 33.54 5.52
C LEU A 112 26.41 34.90 6.26
N ARG A 113 27.41 35.10 7.12
CA ARG A 113 28.08 36.40 7.26
C ARG A 113 29.42 36.15 6.58
N THR A 114 29.59 36.37 5.29
CA THR A 114 29.81 37.68 4.69
C THR A 114 29.87 37.43 3.18
N SER A 115 28.95 37.96 2.38
CA SER A 115 29.21 38.19 0.97
C SER A 115 28.19 39.19 0.43
N VAL A 116 28.68 40.05 -0.45
CA VAL A 116 28.08 41.26 -1.00
C VAL A 116 26.71 40.98 -1.64
N TYR A 117 25.78 41.89 -1.40
CA TYR A 117 24.40 41.88 -1.91
C TYR A 117 24.38 42.04 -3.44
N ASP A 118 23.96 41.00 -4.15
CA ASP A 118 23.62 41.03 -5.59
C ASP A 118 22.10 40.79 -5.73
N PRO A 119 21.29 41.75 -6.25
CA PRO A 119 19.84 41.65 -6.24
C PRO A 119 19.22 40.82 -7.38
N GLN A 120 19.99 40.04 -8.16
CA GLN A 120 19.47 39.33 -9.34
C GLN A 120 19.64 37.81 -9.34
N VAL A 121 19.53 37.14 -8.18
CA VAL A 121 19.33 35.69 -8.17
C VAL A 121 17.96 35.40 -7.55
N SER A 122 16.98 35.20 -8.41
CA SER A 122 15.68 34.65 -8.06
C SER A 122 15.88 33.39 -7.21
N ASP A 123 15.23 33.37 -6.07
CA ASP A 123 15.14 32.28 -5.08
C ASP A 123 14.34 31.08 -5.65
N ALA A 124 14.77 30.60 -6.82
CA ALA A 124 14.23 29.42 -7.46
C ALA A 124 14.98 28.21 -6.90
N THR A 125 14.22 27.25 -6.39
CA THR A 125 14.65 25.98 -5.76
C THR A 125 15.13 26.11 -4.31
N ALA A 126 14.23 26.55 -3.43
CA ALA A 126 14.21 25.92 -2.11
C ALA A 126 13.97 24.43 -2.34
N ASP A 127 14.98 23.58 -2.08
CA ASP A 127 14.80 22.13 -1.92
C ASP A 127 13.69 21.91 -0.89
N ASN A 128 12.45 21.73 -1.35
CA ASN A 128 11.34 21.35 -0.50
C ASN A 128 11.53 19.86 -0.18
N GLU A 129 12.32 19.58 0.85
CA GLU A 129 12.45 18.24 1.39
C GLU A 129 11.14 17.86 2.10
N PHE A 130 10.65 16.64 1.89
CA PHE A 130 9.41 16.16 2.52
C PHE A 130 9.69 14.90 3.36
N VAL A 131 8.97 14.75 4.47
CA VAL A 131 8.79 13.47 5.15
C VAL A 131 7.47 12.88 4.68
N VAL A 132 7.52 11.69 4.11
CA VAL A 132 6.33 10.89 3.82
C VAL A 132 6.00 10.04 5.04
N VAL A 133 4.80 10.19 5.59
CA VAL A 133 4.29 9.37 6.69
C VAL A 133 3.28 8.38 6.14
N PHE A 134 3.59 7.10 6.30
CA PHE A 134 2.72 5.98 5.97
C PHE A 134 2.11 5.41 7.26
N THR A 135 0.80 5.60 7.43
CA THR A 135 0.03 5.05 8.56
C THR A 135 -0.84 3.90 8.08
N ARG A 136 -0.88 2.80 8.82
CA ARG A 136 -1.72 1.65 8.47
C ARG A 136 -2.43 1.07 9.68
N SER A 137 -3.61 0.52 9.45
CA SER A 137 -4.34 -0.39 10.33
C SER A 137 -4.71 -1.62 9.52
N LEU A 138 -4.42 -2.81 10.05
CA LEU A 138 -4.65 -4.09 9.37
C LEU A 138 -5.30 -5.05 10.35
N TYR A 139 -6.35 -5.72 9.90
CA TYR A 139 -6.97 -6.85 10.59
C TYR A 139 -7.10 -8.00 9.61
N MET A 140 -6.68 -9.20 10.04
CA MET A 140 -6.75 -10.40 9.23
C MET A 140 -7.74 -11.38 9.81
N THR A 141 -8.56 -11.94 8.94
CA THR A 141 -9.57 -12.92 9.30
C THR A 141 -9.21 -14.25 8.66
N LEU A 142 -9.08 -15.29 9.47
CA LEU A 142 -9.06 -16.67 8.98
C LEU A 142 -10.47 -17.25 9.15
N HIS A 143 -11.08 -17.65 8.05
CA HIS A 143 -12.43 -18.20 8.06
C HIS A 143 -12.43 -19.67 8.49
N HIS A 144 -13.60 -20.15 8.90
CA HIS A 144 -13.78 -21.56 9.22
C HIS A 144 -13.42 -22.43 8.02
N SER A 145 -12.69 -23.51 8.27
CA SER A 145 -12.27 -24.47 7.25
C SER A 145 -12.49 -25.90 7.77
N GLU A 146 -12.81 -26.79 6.84
CA GLU A 146 -12.94 -28.23 7.06
C GLU A 146 -11.66 -29.00 6.70
N ILE A 147 -10.68 -28.32 6.12
CA ILE A 147 -9.35 -28.88 5.83
C ILE A 147 -8.61 -29.17 7.14
N LEU A 148 -8.05 -30.38 7.22
CA LEU A 148 -7.11 -30.75 8.28
C LEU A 148 -5.84 -29.92 8.15
N MET A 149 -5.62 -29.04 9.13
CA MET A 149 -4.50 -28.12 9.16
C MET A 149 -3.18 -28.89 9.41
N PRO A 150 -2.18 -28.79 8.51
CA PRO A 150 -0.83 -29.28 8.80
C PRO A 150 -0.23 -28.55 10.00
N SER A 151 0.71 -29.18 10.70
CA SER A 151 1.34 -28.60 11.90
C SER A 151 2.05 -27.26 11.66
N ASP A 152 2.54 -27.01 10.44
CA ASP A 152 3.33 -25.82 10.09
C ASP A 152 2.51 -24.70 9.45
N ILE A 153 1.19 -24.86 9.41
CA ILE A 153 0.29 -23.93 8.70
C ILE A 153 0.35 -22.51 9.22
N GLU A 154 0.66 -22.33 10.51
CA GLU A 154 0.78 -21.01 11.11
C GLU A 154 1.86 -20.19 10.42
N ASN A 155 2.96 -20.82 9.99
CA ASN A 155 4.03 -20.12 9.28
C ASN A 155 3.56 -19.70 7.89
N GLU A 156 2.85 -20.57 7.18
CA GLU A 156 2.28 -20.27 5.86
C GLU A 156 1.22 -19.16 5.93
N LEU A 157 0.40 -19.14 6.99
CA LEU A 157 -0.58 -18.07 7.25
C LEU A 157 0.09 -16.75 7.67
N LYS A 158 1.18 -16.82 8.46
CA LYS A 158 1.97 -15.64 8.88
C LYS A 158 2.68 -15.00 7.70
N VAL A 159 3.20 -15.77 6.75
CA VAL A 159 3.79 -15.23 5.52
C VAL A 159 2.80 -14.30 4.82
N GLY A 160 1.54 -14.68 4.66
CA GLY A 160 0.52 -13.81 4.07
C GLY A 160 0.35 -12.47 4.81
N SER A 161 0.50 -12.47 6.14
CA SER A 161 0.35 -11.27 6.99
C SER A 161 1.52 -10.29 6.90
N SER A 162 2.75 -10.79 7.00
CA SER A 162 3.96 -9.95 6.91
C SER A 162 4.18 -9.48 5.49
N PHE A 163 3.81 -10.32 4.52
CA PHE A 163 3.99 -10.06 3.10
C PHE A 163 3.25 -8.81 2.60
N CYS A 164 1.96 -8.71 2.93
CA CYS A 164 1.15 -7.57 2.55
C CYS A 164 1.73 -6.26 3.09
N TYR A 165 2.33 -6.30 4.28
CA TYR A 165 2.99 -5.16 4.89
C TYR A 165 4.30 -4.79 4.17
N ASP A 166 5.25 -5.72 4.11
CA ASP A 166 6.60 -5.43 3.61
C ASP A 166 6.58 -4.99 2.15
N THR A 167 5.70 -5.60 1.35
CA THR A 167 5.57 -5.29 -0.07
C THR A 167 4.97 -3.90 -0.28
N MET A 168 3.89 -3.54 0.43
CA MET A 168 3.29 -2.21 0.31
C MET A 168 4.26 -1.11 0.73
N LEU A 169 4.94 -1.28 1.88
CA LEU A 169 5.90 -0.30 2.37
C LEU A 169 7.10 -0.16 1.41
N LYS A 170 7.64 -1.29 0.93
CA LYS A 170 8.75 -1.29 -0.03
C LYS A 170 8.35 -0.60 -1.33
N SER A 171 7.16 -0.88 -1.87
CA SER A 171 6.66 -0.21 -3.08
C SER A 171 6.55 1.31 -2.90
N VAL A 172 6.07 1.77 -1.74
CA VAL A 172 6.02 3.22 -1.44
C VAL A 172 7.43 3.80 -1.37
N ILE A 173 8.36 3.14 -0.67
CA ILE A 173 9.75 3.58 -0.55
C ILE A 173 10.43 3.65 -1.92
N ASP A 174 10.32 2.60 -2.74
CA ASP A 174 10.92 2.51 -4.07
C ASP A 174 10.37 3.61 -4.99
N LEU A 175 9.07 3.88 -4.94
CA LEU A 175 8.42 4.91 -5.76
C LEU A 175 8.85 6.33 -5.36
N VAL A 176 8.92 6.61 -4.05
CA VAL A 176 9.41 7.90 -3.53
C VAL A 176 10.89 8.10 -3.93
N HIS A 177 11.73 7.08 -3.76
CA HIS A 177 13.14 7.17 -4.14
C HIS A 177 13.32 7.37 -5.65
N HIS A 178 12.57 6.63 -6.48
CA HIS A 178 12.66 6.77 -7.94
C HIS A 178 12.22 8.17 -8.42
N ALA A 179 11.15 8.73 -7.85
CA ALA A 179 10.72 10.10 -8.13
C ALA A 179 11.83 11.12 -7.81
N THR A 180 12.47 11.00 -6.64
CA THR A 180 13.55 11.93 -6.23
C THR A 180 14.83 11.84 -7.08
N LEU A 181 15.10 10.70 -7.73
CA LEU A 181 16.25 10.53 -8.60
C LEU A 181 16.02 11.11 -10.01
N ASN A 182 14.79 11.04 -10.51
CA ASN A 182 14.44 11.56 -11.83
C ASN A 182 14.32 13.09 -11.86
N GLU A 183 13.99 13.74 -10.73
CA GLU A 183 13.98 15.21 -10.63
C GLU A 183 15.39 15.84 -10.56
N ARG A 184 16.46 15.02 -10.47
CA ARG A 184 17.86 15.48 -10.35
C ARG A 184 18.69 15.37 -11.63
N ASN A 185 18.11 14.90 -12.75
CA ASN A 185 18.74 14.82 -14.07
C ASN A 185 18.05 15.77 -15.07
#